data_AF-A0A258CKA1-F1
#
_entry.id   AF-A0A258CKA1-F1
#
_cell.length_a   1.000
_cell.length_b   1.000
_cell.length_c   1.000
_cell.angle_alpha   90.00
_cell.angle_beta   90.00
_cell.angle_gamma   90.00
#
_symmetry.space_group_name_H-M   'P 1'
#
loop_
_entity.id
_entity.type
_entity.pdbx_description
1 polymer ?
#
loop_
_entity_poly.entity_id
_entity_poly.type
_entity_poly.pdbx_seq_one_letter_code
_entity_poly.pdbx_strand_id
1 'polypeptide(L)'
;MQVKRFFAADMRIAMKMIRDELGADAVITGNRRVAGGVELTAVLDYPMEPVASKQPNAALEVELRKTQARIATAHAELNAPSRVQAGKDRQLLDDQPAAPVQSAPSAPTASLDSRAVEAMHSELQGLRELIEVQLGSIAWGQEQSRRPQQANLWRRLQRIGLPADLSRSL
;
A
#
# COMPACT_ATOMS: atom_id res chain seq x y z
N MET A 1 -16.26 -29.16 22.87
CA MET A 1 -15.16 -28.74 21.97
C MET A 1 -13.88 -29.43 22.40
N GLN A 2 -13.44 -30.47 21.70
CA GLN A 2 -12.19 -31.17 22.00
C GLN A 2 -11.14 -30.83 20.95
N VAL A 3 -10.04 -30.20 21.38
CA VAL A 3 -8.88 -29.87 20.54
C VAL A 3 -7.81 -30.94 20.75
N LYS A 4 -7.39 -31.62 19.69
CA LYS A 4 -6.33 -32.64 19.73
C LYS A 4 -5.19 -32.29 18.76
N ARG A 5 -3.97 -32.64 19.15
CA ARG A 5 -2.75 -32.45 18.35
C ARG A 5 -2.23 -33.80 17.89
N PHE A 6 -1.94 -33.93 16.60
CA PHE A 6 -1.47 -35.14 15.96
C PHE A 6 -0.07 -34.92 15.40
N PHE A 7 0.86 -35.81 15.73
CA PHE A 7 2.24 -35.77 15.24
C PHE A 7 2.48 -36.97 14.31
N ALA A 8 3.04 -36.72 13.14
CA ALA A 8 3.36 -37.77 12.18
C ALA A 8 4.62 -37.46 11.39
N ALA A 9 5.27 -38.48 10.84
CA ALA A 9 6.42 -38.31 9.96
C ALA A 9 6.06 -37.59 8.65
N ASP A 10 4.85 -37.80 8.14
CA ASP A 10 4.36 -37.23 6.88
C ASP A 10 2.89 -36.78 7.01
N MET A 11 2.49 -35.76 6.22
CA MET A 11 1.13 -35.22 6.20
C MET A 11 0.06 -36.27 5.93
N ARG A 12 0.33 -37.25 5.06
CA ARG A 12 -0.62 -38.33 4.74
C ARG A 12 -0.94 -39.17 5.97
N ILE A 13 0.08 -39.45 6.79
CA ILE A 13 -0.05 -40.24 8.01
C ILE A 13 -0.82 -39.42 9.06
N ALA A 14 -0.52 -38.12 9.20
CA ALA A 14 -1.24 -37.23 10.11
C ALA A 14 -2.73 -37.14 9.75
N MET A 15 -3.07 -36.99 8.47
CA MET A 15 -4.45 -36.97 7.99
C MET A 15 -5.19 -38.29 8.21
N LYS A 16 -4.49 -39.43 8.10
CA LYS A 16 -5.06 -40.74 8.40
C LYS A 16 -5.38 -40.86 9.89
N MET A 17 -4.47 -40.47 10.78
CA MET A 17 -4.69 -40.50 12.24
C MET A 17 -5.85 -39.59 12.67
N ILE A 18 -5.96 -38.40 12.07
CA ILE A 18 -7.10 -37.51 12.30
C ILE A 18 -8.41 -38.19 11.88
N ARG A 19 -8.44 -38.85 10.72
CA ARG A 19 -9.63 -39.55 10.23
C ARG A 19 -10.02 -40.74 11.10
N ASP A 20 -9.03 -41.51 11.56
CA ASP A 20 -9.24 -42.70 12.38
C ASP A 20 -9.75 -42.32 13.79
N GLU A 21 -9.31 -41.18 14.36
CA GLU A 21 -9.73 -40.74 15.70
C GLU A 21 -10.94 -39.79 15.72
N LEU A 22 -10.98 -38.80 14.84
CA LEU A 22 -11.98 -37.72 14.83
C LEU A 22 -13.02 -37.88 13.72
N GLY A 23 -12.82 -38.80 12.78
CA GLY A 23 -13.71 -39.02 11.65
C GLY A 23 -13.44 -38.09 10.46
N ALA A 24 -14.30 -38.18 9.44
CA ALA A 24 -14.18 -37.38 8.22
C ALA A 24 -14.53 -35.90 8.43
N ASP A 25 -15.23 -35.57 9.51
CA ASP A 25 -15.77 -34.24 9.81
C ASP A 25 -14.85 -33.39 10.68
N ALA A 26 -13.62 -33.84 10.92
CA ALA A 26 -12.63 -33.11 11.71
C ALA A 26 -12.17 -31.82 11.00
N VAL A 27 -12.12 -30.71 11.73
CA VAL A 27 -11.64 -29.42 11.22
C VAL A 27 -10.21 -29.18 11.71
N ILE A 28 -9.29 -28.91 10.78
CA ILE A 28 -7.89 -28.60 11.09
C ILE A 28 -7.77 -27.10 11.35
N THR A 29 -7.39 -26.72 12.57
CA THR A 29 -7.22 -25.33 12.98
C THR A 29 -5.77 -24.85 12.85
N GLY A 30 -4.80 -25.77 12.88
CA GLY A 30 -3.37 -25.41 12.81
C GLY A 30 -2.50 -26.48 12.16
N ASN A 31 -1.48 -26.03 11.45
CA ASN A 31 -0.47 -26.86 10.80
C ASN A 31 0.94 -26.33 11.13
N ARG A 32 1.79 -27.18 11.70
CA ARG A 32 3.18 -26.85 12.02
C ARG A 32 4.13 -27.95 11.52
N ARG A 33 5.24 -27.57 10.90
CA ARG A 33 6.31 -28.50 10.53
C ARG A 33 7.33 -28.57 11.67
N VAL A 34 7.72 -29.77 12.09
CA VAL A 34 8.65 -30.03 13.19
C VAL A 34 9.83 -30.87 12.70
N ALA A 35 10.96 -30.83 13.43
CA ALA A 35 12.14 -31.64 13.11
C ALA A 35 11.81 -33.13 13.36
N GLY A 36 11.26 -33.79 12.34
CA GLY A 36 10.72 -35.16 12.44
C GLY A 36 9.37 -35.36 11.74
N GLY A 37 8.76 -34.30 11.19
CA GLY A 37 7.56 -34.43 10.35
C GLY A 37 6.60 -33.24 10.47
N VAL A 38 5.33 -33.53 10.66
CA VAL A 38 4.26 -32.53 10.76
C VAL A 38 3.42 -32.72 12.02
N GLU A 39 2.93 -31.60 12.51
CA GLU A 39 2.03 -31.49 13.63
C GLU A 39 0.74 -30.81 13.16
N LEU A 40 -0.40 -31.48 13.34
CA LEU A 40 -1.72 -30.98 12.99
C LEU A 40 -2.57 -30.81 14.25
N THR A 41 -3.17 -29.63 14.41
CA THR A 41 -4.17 -29.38 15.45
C THR A 41 -5.55 -29.48 14.83
N ALA A 42 -6.37 -30.42 15.30
CA ALA A 42 -7.71 -30.66 14.81
C ALA A 42 -8.76 -30.59 15.93
N VAL A 43 -9.98 -30.22 15.57
CA VAL A 43 -11.12 -30.06 16.47
C VAL A 43 -12.33 -30.80 15.90
N LEU A 44 -13.06 -31.50 16.76
CA LEU A 44 -14.37 -32.06 16.42
C LEU A 44 -15.45 -31.01 16.72
N ASP A 45 -16.38 -30.83 15.78
CA ASP A 45 -17.53 -29.94 15.94
C ASP A 45 -17.09 -28.47 16.07
N TYR A 46 -16.40 -27.96 15.05
CA TYR A 46 -16.25 -26.51 14.90
C TYR A 46 -17.61 -25.99 14.48
N PRO A 47 -18.33 -25.22 15.33
CA PRO A 47 -19.55 -24.57 14.89
C PRO A 47 -19.15 -23.62 13.77
N MET A 48 -19.38 -24.05 12.53
CA MET A 48 -19.47 -23.17 11.40
C MET A 48 -20.75 -22.37 11.63
N GLU A 49 -20.66 -21.33 12.47
CA GLU A 49 -21.68 -20.29 12.44
C GLU A 49 -21.77 -19.88 10.98
N PRO A 50 -22.92 -20.08 10.32
CA PRO A 50 -23.11 -19.55 8.99
C PRO A 50 -22.85 -18.06 9.16
N VAL A 51 -21.80 -17.56 8.50
CA VAL A 51 -21.49 -16.13 8.50
C VAL A 51 -22.77 -15.45 8.05
N ALA A 52 -23.55 -14.95 9.01
CA ALA A 52 -24.82 -14.33 8.74
C ALA A 52 -24.51 -13.27 7.70
N SER A 53 -25.19 -13.36 6.56
CA SER A 53 -25.05 -12.44 5.45
C SER A 53 -25.09 -11.04 6.02
N LYS A 54 -23.91 -10.44 6.17
CA LYS A 54 -23.71 -9.20 6.91
C LYS A 54 -24.51 -8.17 6.14
N GLN A 55 -25.70 -7.85 6.64
CA GLN A 55 -26.63 -6.99 5.91
C GLN A 55 -25.88 -5.69 5.63
N PRO A 56 -25.79 -5.28 4.36
CA PRO A 56 -25.09 -4.06 4.00
C PRO A 56 -25.73 -2.92 4.78
N ASN A 57 -24.95 -2.30 5.66
CA ASN A 57 -25.41 -1.15 6.41
C ASN A 57 -25.49 0.03 5.44
N ALA A 58 -26.70 0.40 5.04
CA ALA A 58 -26.94 1.47 4.06
C ALA A 58 -26.26 2.79 4.46
N ALA A 59 -26.12 3.07 5.76
CA ALA A 59 -25.40 4.25 6.23
C ALA A 59 -23.90 4.19 5.89
N LEU A 60 -23.26 3.02 6.05
CA LEU A 60 -21.87 2.82 5.67
C LEU A 60 -21.67 2.91 4.15
N GLU A 61 -22.63 2.46 3.34
CA GLU A 61 -22.52 2.55 1.88
C GLU A 61 -22.54 4.00 1.39
N VAL A 62 -23.37 4.85 1.99
CA VAL A 62 -23.42 6.28 1.71
C VAL A 62 -22.09 6.95 2.08
N GLU A 63 -21.52 6.59 3.24
CA GLU A 63 -20.23 7.11 3.69
C GLU A 63 -19.07 6.64 2.80
N LEU A 64 -19.08 5.37 2.37
CA LEU A 64 -18.11 4.84 1.42
C LEU A 64 -18.20 5.55 0.07
N ARG A 65 -19.41 5.79 -0.46
CA ARG A 65 -19.58 6.53 -1.72
C ARG A 65 -19.07 7.96 -1.61
N LYS A 66 -19.35 8.64 -0.50
CA LYS A 66 -18.83 10.00 -0.23
C LYS A 66 -17.31 10.00 -0.16
N THR A 67 -16.72 9.00 0.47
CA THR A 67 -15.26 8.85 0.59
C THR A 67 -14.62 8.55 -0.76
N GLN A 68 -15.21 7.63 -1.54
CA GLN A 68 -14.75 7.33 -2.90
C GLN A 68 -14.81 8.55 -3.82
N ALA A 69 -15.89 9.35 -3.74
CA ALA A 69 -16.01 10.59 -4.51
C ALA A 69 -14.89 11.59 -4.16
N ARG A 70 -14.57 11.76 -2.88
CA ARG A 70 -13.47 12.64 -2.42
C ARG A 70 -12.10 12.17 -2.89
N ILE A 71 -11.86 10.87 -2.89
CA ILE A 71 -10.60 10.29 -3.39
C ILE A 71 -10.50 10.51 -4.90
N ALA A 72 -11.59 10.30 -5.64
CA ALA A 72 -11.62 10.52 -7.09
C ALA A 72 -11.37 11.99 -7.45
N THR A 73 -11.95 12.95 -6.72
CA THR A 73 -11.69 14.38 -6.95
C THR A 73 -10.25 14.75 -6.61
N ALA A 74 -9.72 14.29 -5.48
CA ALA A 74 -8.33 14.54 -5.11
C ALA A 74 -7.35 13.97 -6.16
N HIS A 75 -7.60 12.76 -6.66
CA HIS A 75 -6.80 12.17 -7.74
C HIS A 75 -6.91 12.95 -9.05
N ALA A 76 -8.09 13.51 -9.38
CA ALA A 76 -8.26 14.34 -10.56
C ALA A 76 -7.50 15.67 -10.45
N GLU A 77 -7.48 16.29 -9.27
CA GLU A 77 -6.71 17.51 -9.01
C GLU A 77 -5.19 17.25 -9.03
N LEU A 78 -4.75 16.10 -8.49
CA LEU A 78 -3.35 15.67 -8.52
C LEU A 78 -2.86 15.31 -9.93
N ASN A 79 -3.72 14.71 -10.76
CA ASN A 79 -3.39 14.33 -12.13
C ASN A 79 -3.70 15.42 -13.17
N ALA A 80 -4.38 16.49 -12.79
CA ALA A 80 -4.54 17.64 -13.66
C ALA A 80 -3.14 18.25 -13.88
N PRO A 81 -2.67 18.37 -15.15
CA PRO A 81 -1.41 19.01 -15.40
C PRO A 81 -1.51 20.42 -14.81
N SER A 82 -0.58 20.77 -13.93
CA SER A 82 -0.42 22.13 -13.43
C SER A 82 -0.21 23.02 -14.64
N ARG A 83 -1.31 23.59 -15.16
CA ARG A 83 -1.25 24.67 -16.14
C ARG A 83 -0.78 25.88 -15.36
N VAL A 84 0.53 25.92 -15.16
CA VAL A 84 1.27 27.05 -14.65
C VAL A 84 0.72 28.27 -15.38
N GLN A 85 0.32 29.22 -14.57
CA GLN A 85 -0.02 30.59 -14.94
C GLN A 85 1.22 31.22 -15.58
N ALA A 86 1.52 30.87 -16.83
CA ALA A 86 2.61 31.44 -17.62
C ALA A 86 2.22 32.83 -18.14
N GLY A 87 1.91 33.76 -17.23
CA GLY A 87 1.43 35.08 -17.60
C GLY A 87 1.59 36.19 -16.57
N LYS A 88 2.28 35.98 -15.43
CA LYS A 88 2.41 37.03 -14.40
C LYS A 88 3.80 37.30 -13.84
N ASP A 89 4.84 36.65 -14.35
CA ASP A 89 6.23 36.84 -13.91
C ASP A 89 7.13 37.47 -14.98
N ARG A 90 6.65 38.49 -15.70
CA ARG A 90 7.51 39.20 -16.68
C ARG A 90 7.47 40.72 -16.58
N GLN A 91 7.06 41.25 -15.43
CA GLN A 91 6.88 42.68 -15.26
C GLN A 91 7.49 43.15 -13.93
N LEU A 92 8.75 42.81 -13.66
CA LEU A 92 9.56 43.37 -12.57
C LEU A 92 11.03 43.56 -12.98
N LEU A 93 11.29 43.91 -14.25
CA LEU A 93 12.56 44.50 -14.66
C LEU A 93 12.23 45.82 -15.35
N ASP A 94 12.12 46.89 -14.57
CA ASP A 94 12.47 48.21 -15.05
C ASP A 94 13.20 49.02 -13.97
N ASP A 95 14.09 49.85 -14.48
CA ASP A 95 15.28 50.53 -13.98
C ASP A 95 15.13 51.41 -12.71
N GLN A 96 16.12 51.39 -11.81
CA GLN A 96 16.45 52.57 -10.99
C GLN A 96 17.95 52.59 -10.54
N PRO A 97 18.71 53.67 -10.79
CA PRO A 97 20.15 53.72 -10.52
C PRO A 97 20.57 54.32 -9.15
N ALA A 98 21.70 53.79 -8.67
CA ALA A 98 22.79 54.38 -7.87
C ALA A 98 22.56 54.87 -6.40
N ALA A 99 23.58 54.59 -5.58
CA ALA A 99 23.64 54.61 -4.10
C ALA A 99 24.01 55.99 -3.46
N PRO A 100 24.14 56.11 -2.12
CA PRO A 100 25.38 55.68 -1.46
C PRO A 100 25.25 54.98 -0.09
N VAL A 101 26.39 54.42 0.31
CA VAL A 101 26.74 53.57 1.45
C VAL A 101 26.80 54.28 2.81
N GLN A 102 26.50 53.55 3.90
CA GLN A 102 27.03 53.78 5.26
C GLN A 102 27.29 52.46 6.00
N SER A 103 28.28 52.48 6.88
CA SER A 103 29.20 51.39 7.23
C SER A 103 28.78 50.45 8.38
N ALA A 104 29.39 49.25 8.33
CA ALA A 104 29.43 48.03 9.18
C ALA A 104 29.61 48.22 10.74
N PRO A 105 29.58 47.17 11.61
CA PRO A 105 29.80 45.73 11.31
C PRO A 105 28.98 44.67 12.09
N SER A 106 28.93 43.43 11.57
CA SER A 106 29.05 42.14 12.30
C SER A 106 29.05 40.95 11.31
N ALA A 107 29.98 40.01 11.48
CA ALA A 107 30.19 38.78 10.68
C ALA A 107 29.02 37.76 10.79
N PRO A 108 28.91 36.67 9.98
CA PRO A 108 29.89 36.11 9.03
C PRO A 108 29.35 35.82 7.60
N THR A 109 30.21 36.01 6.60
CA THR A 109 29.97 35.68 5.19
C THR A 109 29.87 34.17 4.93
N ALA A 110 30.48 33.31 5.75
CA ALA A 110 30.36 31.85 5.63
C ALA A 110 28.92 31.33 5.84
N SER A 111 28.08 32.06 6.58
CA SER A 111 26.70 31.65 6.83
C SER A 111 25.77 31.88 5.64
N LEU A 112 26.12 32.80 4.73
CA LEU A 112 25.35 33.06 3.51
C LEU A 112 25.55 31.93 2.51
N ASP A 113 26.79 31.46 2.32
CA ASP A 113 27.09 30.32 1.46
C ASP A 113 26.49 29.02 2.01
N SER A 114 26.57 28.78 3.33
CA SER A 114 25.90 27.61 3.94
C SER A 114 24.39 27.66 3.80
N ARG A 115 23.74 28.82 3.98
CA ARG A 115 22.29 28.96 3.75
C ARG A 115 21.90 28.80 2.29
N ALA A 116 22.71 29.28 1.35
CA ALA A 116 22.46 29.10 -0.08
C ALA A 116 22.60 27.63 -0.50
N VAL A 117 23.60 26.93 0.02
CA VAL A 117 23.78 25.48 -0.21
C VAL A 117 22.66 24.67 0.45
N GLU A 118 22.21 25.04 1.63
CA GLU A 118 21.10 24.36 2.32
C GLU A 118 19.75 24.62 1.63
N ALA A 119 19.54 25.83 1.10
CA ALA A 119 18.39 26.13 0.23
C ALA A 119 18.43 25.28 -1.05
N MET A 120 19.57 25.22 -1.75
CA MET A 120 19.74 24.35 -2.93
C MET A 120 19.52 22.87 -2.60
N HIS A 121 20.03 22.40 -1.45
CA HIS A 121 19.83 21.03 -1.01
C HIS A 121 18.36 20.73 -0.70
N SER A 122 17.65 21.68 -0.07
CA SER A 122 16.22 21.56 0.19
C SER A 122 15.38 21.55 -1.10
N GLU A 123 15.77 22.33 -2.11
CA GLU A 123 15.11 22.31 -3.43
C GLU A 123 15.38 21.01 -4.19
N LEU A 124 16.63 20.51 -4.17
CA LEU A 124 16.96 19.21 -4.79
C LEU A 124 16.25 18.05 -4.09
N GLN A 125 16.13 18.12 -2.76
CA GLN A 125 15.40 17.13 -1.98
C GLN A 125 13.90 17.21 -2.27
N GLY A 126 13.33 18.40 -2.40
CA GLY A 126 11.95 18.61 -2.82
C GLY A 126 11.68 18.08 -4.24
N LEU A 127 12.57 18.36 -5.20
CA LEU A 127 12.49 17.82 -6.56
C LEU A 127 12.57 16.29 -6.57
N ARG A 128 13.45 15.71 -5.75
CA ARG A 128 13.57 14.26 -5.60
C ARG A 128 12.30 13.64 -5.03
N GLU A 129 11.74 14.21 -3.97
CA GLU A 129 10.50 13.72 -3.36
C GLU A 129 9.33 13.81 -4.36
N LEU A 130 9.23 14.90 -5.13
CA LEU A 130 8.22 15.07 -6.16
C LEU A 130 8.38 14.03 -7.28
N ILE A 131 9.62 13.74 -7.68
CA ILE A 131 9.93 12.71 -8.68
C ILE A 131 9.62 11.30 -8.14
N GLU A 132 9.94 11.00 -6.88
CA GLU A 132 9.61 9.72 -6.24
C GLU A 132 8.09 9.52 -6.13
N VAL A 133 7.33 10.56 -5.78
CA VAL A 133 5.86 10.53 -5.72
C VAL A 133 5.23 10.37 -7.11
N GLN A 134 5.72 11.11 -8.10
CA GLN A 134 5.25 11.00 -9.50
C GLN A 134 5.60 9.64 -10.11
N LEU A 135 6.83 9.13 -9.90
CA LEU A 135 7.22 7.79 -10.36
C LEU A 135 6.43 6.69 -9.66
N GLY A 136 6.12 6.85 -8.36
CA GLY A 136 5.26 5.92 -7.63
C GLY A 136 3.82 5.88 -8.18
N SER A 137 3.24 7.03 -8.50
CA SER A 137 1.89 7.12 -9.06
C SER A 137 1.84 6.63 -10.52
N ILE A 138 2.86 6.98 -11.32
CA ILE A 138 2.97 6.57 -12.72
C ILE A 138 3.26 5.08 -12.82
N ALA A 139 4.12 4.51 -11.97
CA ALA A 139 4.40 3.07 -11.98
C ALA A 139 3.16 2.26 -11.59
N TRP A 140 2.42 2.68 -10.56
CA TRP A 140 1.20 1.99 -10.14
C TRP A 140 0.05 2.14 -11.14
N GLY A 141 -0.11 3.35 -11.71
CA GLY A 141 -1.10 3.65 -12.73
C GLY A 141 -0.81 2.98 -14.07
N GLN A 142 0.44 3.00 -14.54
CA GLN A 142 0.86 2.33 -15.77
C GLN A 142 0.78 0.81 -15.66
N GLU A 143 1.09 0.20 -14.51
CA GLU A 143 0.95 -1.25 -14.35
C GLU A 143 -0.52 -1.68 -14.47
N GLN A 144 -1.44 -0.90 -13.87
CA GLN A 144 -2.89 -1.13 -14.01
C GLN A 144 -3.41 -0.84 -15.42
N SER A 145 -2.90 0.20 -16.10
CA SER A 145 -3.32 0.57 -17.46
C SER A 145 -2.70 -0.28 -18.56
N ARG A 146 -1.47 -0.77 -18.39
CA ARG A 146 -0.79 -1.64 -19.36
C ARG A 146 -1.30 -3.07 -19.30
N ARG A 147 -1.68 -3.55 -18.11
CA ARG A 147 -2.13 -4.94 -17.92
C ARG A 147 -3.45 -5.04 -17.14
N PRO A 148 -4.54 -4.40 -17.62
CA PRO A 148 -5.84 -4.43 -16.95
C PRO A 148 -6.42 -5.85 -16.89
N GLN A 149 -6.11 -6.68 -17.89
CA GLN A 149 -6.51 -8.10 -17.94
C GLN A 149 -5.82 -8.92 -16.83
N GLN A 150 -4.52 -8.75 -16.62
CA GLN A 150 -3.80 -9.43 -15.52
C GLN A 150 -4.28 -8.95 -14.16
N ALA A 151 -4.50 -7.64 -13.97
CA ALA A 151 -5.04 -7.12 -12.71
C ALA A 151 -6.43 -7.67 -12.37
N ASN A 152 -7.30 -7.89 -13.37
CA ASN A 152 -8.61 -8.52 -13.18
C ASN A 152 -8.49 -10.02 -12.89
N LEU A 153 -7.60 -10.74 -13.59
CA LEU A 153 -7.30 -12.14 -13.32
C LEU A 153 -6.81 -12.32 -11.88
N TRP A 154 -5.88 -11.47 -11.45
CA TRP A 154 -5.30 -11.47 -10.11
C TRP A 154 -6.36 -11.26 -9.02
N ARG A 155 -7.25 -10.28 -9.20
CA ARG A 155 -8.42 -10.06 -8.32
C ARG A 155 -9.38 -11.25 -8.29
N ARG A 156 -9.57 -11.93 -9.43
CA ARG A 156 -10.45 -13.09 -9.54
C ARG A 156 -9.84 -14.32 -8.85
N LEU A 157 -8.53 -14.53 -8.99
CA LEU A 157 -7.79 -15.59 -8.30
C LEU A 157 -7.79 -15.38 -6.79
N GLN A 158 -7.61 -14.15 -6.32
CA GLN A 158 -7.71 -13.81 -4.89
C GLN A 158 -9.12 -14.06 -4.32
N ARG A 159 -10.19 -13.77 -5.07
CA ARG A 159 -11.57 -14.12 -4.64
C ARG A 159 -11.82 -15.62 -4.51
N ILE A 160 -11.12 -16.42 -5.29
CA ILE A 160 -11.21 -17.89 -5.24
C ILE A 160 -10.29 -18.45 -4.13
N GLY A 161 -9.52 -17.59 -3.45
CA GLY A 161 -8.67 -17.95 -2.31
C GLY A 161 -7.24 -18.34 -2.69
N LEU A 162 -6.78 -18.05 -3.91
CA LEU A 162 -5.38 -18.27 -4.26
C LEU A 162 -4.48 -17.19 -3.62
N PRO A 163 -3.32 -17.57 -3.06
CA PRO A 163 -2.34 -16.64 -2.52
C PRO A 163 -1.86 -15.64 -3.56
N ALA A 164 -1.57 -14.41 -3.12
CA ALA A 164 -1.12 -13.33 -4.00
C ALA A 164 0.20 -13.66 -4.71
N ASP A 165 1.11 -14.40 -4.07
CA ASP A 165 2.41 -14.76 -4.63
C ASP A 165 2.30 -15.71 -5.83
N LEU A 166 1.50 -16.78 -5.71
CA LEU A 166 1.22 -17.71 -6.82
C LEU A 166 0.53 -17.01 -7.99
N SER A 167 -0.35 -16.09 -7.66
CA SER A 167 -1.12 -15.36 -8.65
C SER A 167 -0.23 -14.34 -9.38
N ARG A 168 0.87 -13.87 -8.77
CA ARG A 168 1.81 -12.88 -9.34
C ARG A 168 2.81 -13.52 -10.32
N SER A 169 3.02 -14.84 -10.19
CA SER A 169 3.91 -15.64 -11.05
C SER A 169 3.23 -16.22 -12.31
N LEU A 170 1.92 -15.99 -12.50
CA LEU A 170 1.11 -16.44 -13.63
C LEU A 170 0.79 -15.27 -14.57
#